data_AF-A0A2E4X5A9-F1
#
_entry.id   AF-A0A2E4X5A9-F1
#
_cell.length_a   1.000
_cell.length_b   1.000
_cell.length_c   1.000
_cell.angle_alpha   90.00
_cell.angle_beta   90.00
_cell.angle_gamma   90.00
#
_symmetry.space_group_name_H-M   'P 1'
#
loop_
_entity.id
_entity.type
_entity.pdbx_description
1 polymer ?
#
loop_
_entity_poly.entity_id
_entity_poly.type
_entity_poly.pdbx_seq_one_letter_code
_entity_poly.pdbx_strand_id
1 'polypeptide(L)' 'SREQLLDKFWSLESDIEIRTVDVHIRRLRKAINIENSKEIIRTVRSTGYSLD' A
#
# COMPACT_ATOMS: atom_id res chain seq x y z
N SER A 1 -5.03 8.25 -1.05
CA SER A 1 -3.63 8.65 -1.28
C SER A 1 -2.72 7.92 -0.30
N ARG A 2 -1.40 8.08 -0.40
CA ARG A 2 -0.45 7.46 0.55
C ARG A 2 -0.60 8.03 1.96
N GLU A 3 -0.83 9.33 2.09
CA GLU A 3 -1.06 9.96 3.40
C GLU A 3 -2.29 9.37 4.07
N GLN A 4 -3.37 9.13 3.32
CA GLN A 4 -4.58 8.49 3.88
C GLN A 4 -4.36 7.05 4.36
N LEU A 5 -3.46 6.30 3.73
CA LEU A 5 -3.12 4.95 4.19
C LEU A 5 -2.26 5.01 5.45
N LEU A 6 -1.32 5.94 5.52
CA LEU A 6 -0.52 6.19 6.72
C LEU A 6 -1.44 6.56 7.90
N ASP A 7 -2.31 7.55 7.70
CA ASP A 7 -3.26 8.03 8.70
C ASP A 7 -4.20 6.92 9.19
N LYS A 8 -4.80 6.13 8.28
CA LYS A 8 -5.77 5.10 8.69
C LYS A 8 -5.18 3.89 9.40
N PHE A 9 -3.97 3.47 9.04
CA PHE A 9 -3.41 2.19 9.49
C PHE A 9 -2.24 2.36 10.47
N TRP A 10 -1.64 3.54 10.54
CA TRP A 10 -0.44 3.82 11.33
C TRP A 10 -0.54 5.10 12.19
N SER A 11 -1.72 5.72 12.33
CA SER A 11 -1.94 6.95 13.12
C SER A 11 -1.42 6.94 14.57
N LEU A 12 -1.17 5.77 15.16
CA LEU A 12 -0.69 5.65 16.54
C LEU A 12 0.84 5.51 16.66
N GLU A 13 1.52 5.30 15.52
CA GLU A 13 2.97 5.14 15.45
C GLU A 13 3.56 6.44 14.92
N SER A 14 3.92 7.33 15.84
CA SER A 14 4.25 8.74 15.58
C SER A 14 5.46 9.00 14.66
N ASP A 15 6.26 7.97 14.33
CA ASP A 15 7.49 8.11 13.52
C ASP A 15 7.49 7.33 12.20
N ILE A 16 6.31 6.92 11.71
CA ILE A 16 6.26 6.17 10.45
C ILE A 16 6.30 7.11 9.24
N GLU A 17 7.39 7.03 8.48
CA GLU A 17 7.51 7.74 7.21
C GLU A 17 6.58 7.20 6.12
N ILE A 18 6.17 8.07 5.18
CA ILE A 18 5.43 7.70 3.97
C ILE A 18 6.10 6.57 3.17
N ARG A 19 7.43 6.49 3.19
CA ARG A 19 8.20 5.41 2.51
C ARG A 19 7.92 4.03 3.08
N THR A 20 7.51 3.94 4.35
CA THR A 20 7.13 2.69 5.01
C THR A 20 5.84 2.13 4.43
N VAL A 21 4.91 2.98 3.99
CA VAL A 21 3.69 2.56 3.29
C VAL A 21 4.04 1.79 2.02
N ASP A 22 5.04 2.24 1.25
CA ASP A 22 5.46 1.58 0.01
C ASP A 22 6.01 0.16 0.29
N VAL A 23 6.76 -0.02 1.39
CA VAL A 23 7.28 -1.34 1.81
C VAL A 23 6.14 -2.29 2.19
N HIS A 24 5.16 -1.81 2.94
CA HIS A 24 4.03 -2.62 3.37
C HIS A 24 3.14 -3.00 2.20
N ILE A 25 2.86 -2.08 1.28
CA ILE A 25 2.13 -2.39 0.04
C ILE A 25 2.88 -3.42 -0.81
N ARG A 26 4.22 -3.33 -0.89
CA ARG A 26 5.02 -4.33 -1.60
C ARG A 26 4.94 -5.72 -0.95
N ARG A 27 4.98 -5.79 0.39
CA ARG A 27 4.82 -7.05 1.13
C ARG A 27 3.42 -7.62 0.95
N LEU A 28 2.39 -6.77 1.07
CA LEU A 28 0.99 -7.15 0.86
C LEU A 28 0.77 -7.70 -0.55
N ARG A 29 1.27 -7.02 -1.59
CA ARG A 29 1.22 -7.53 -2.97
C ARG A 29 1.78 -8.93 -3.10
N LYS A 30 2.95 -9.19 -2.52
CA LYS A 30 3.56 -10.55 -2.57
C LYS A 30 2.73 -11.59 -1.83
N ALA A 31 2.07 -11.20 -0.75
CA ALA A 31 1.25 -12.10 0.05
C ALA A 31 -0.10 -12.43 -0.63
N ILE A 32 -0.66 -11.49 -1.40
CA ILE A 32 -1.99 -11.65 -2.02
C ILE A 32 -1.96 -11.98 -3.51
N ASN A 33 -0.86 -11.70 -4.23
CA ASN A 33 -0.73 -12.12 -5.64
C ASN A 33 -0.53 -13.63 -5.68
N ILE A 34 -1.58 -14.32 -6.12
CA ILE A 34 -1.56 -15.74 -6.41
C ILE A 34 -1.16 -15.90 -7.87
N GLU A 35 -0.34 -16.91 -8.20
CA GLU A 35 0.01 -17.20 -9.59
C GLU A 35 -1.24 -17.38 -10.46
N ASN A 36 -1.25 -16.78 -11.65
CA ASN A 36 -2.38 -16.73 -12.58
C ASN A 36 -3.63 -15.96 -12.10
N SER A 37 -3.54 -15.17 -11.02
CA SER A 37 -4.60 -14.23 -10.62
C SER A 37 -4.35 -12.80 -11.11
N LYS A 38 -5.44 -12.02 -11.24
CA LYS A 38 -5.36 -10.61 -11.60
C LYS A 38 -4.70 -9.82 -10.47
N GLU A 39 -3.80 -8.90 -10.80
CA GLU A 39 -3.16 -8.04 -9.79
C GLU A 39 -4.22 -7.17 -9.09
N ILE A 40 -4.40 -7.40 -7.79
CA ILE A 40 -5.46 -6.77 -6.98
C ILE A 40 -5.09 -5.31 -6.61
N ILE A 41 -3.81 -5.03 -6.36
CA ILE A 41 -3.35 -3.69 -5.97
C ILE A 41 -2.63 -3.03 -7.14
N ARG A 42 -3.21 -1.98 -7.72
CA ARG A 42 -2.59 -1.18 -8.79
C ARG A 42 -1.91 0.09 -8.27
N THR A 43 -0.78 0.46 -8.87
CA THR A 43 -0.10 1.73 -8.57
C THR A 43 -0.64 2.84 -9.47
N VAL A 44 -1.18 3.91 -8.90
CA VAL A 44 -1.61 5.10 -9.64
C VAL A 44 -0.57 6.19 -9.44
N ARG A 45 0.16 6.52 -10.50
CA ARG A 45 1.23 7.53 -10.46
C ARG A 45 0.69 8.85 -9.91
N SER A 46 1.45 9.47 -9.02
CA SER A 46 1.11 10.74 -8.34
C SER A 46 -0.14 10.74 -7.45
N THR A 47 -0.86 9.61 -7.31
CA THR A 47 -2.08 9.52 -6.49
C THR A 47 -1.95 8.51 -5.35
N GLY A 48 -1.26 7.38 -5.57
CA GLY A 48 -1.07 6.33 -4.57
C GLY A 48 -1.44 4.95 -5.10
N TYR A 49 -2.37 4.27 -4.40
CA TYR A 49 -2.76 2.89 -4.68
C TYR A 49 -4.27 2.78 -4.84
N SER A 50 -4.71 1.80 -5.63
CA SER A 50 -6.11 1.42 -5.77
C SER A 50 -6.24 -0.09 -5.75
N LEU A 51 -7.39 -0.56 -5.28
CA LEU A 51 -7.83 -1.94 -5.41
C LEU A 51 -8.69 -2.06 -6.68
N ASP A 52 -8.61 -3.21 -7.35
CA ASP A 52 -9.41 -3.58 -8.53
C ASP A 52 -9.99 -4.99 -8.36
#